data_AF-A0A1Z9SAL6-F1
#
_entry.id   AF-A0A1Z9SAL6-F1
#
_cell.length_a   1.000
_cell.length_b   1.000
_cell.length_c   1.000
_cell.angle_alpha   90.00
_cell.angle_beta   90.00
_cell.angle_gamma   90.00
#
_symmetry.space_group_name_H-M   'P 1'
#
loop_
_entity.id
_entity.type
_entity.pdbx_description
1 polymer ?
#
loop_
_entity_poly.entity_id
_entity_poly.type
_entity_poly.pdbx_seq_one_letter_code
_entity_poly.pdbx_strand_id
1 'polypeptide(L)'
;MAILSAHLDYDLSQIPLDADMTTREEPELHRMRTRFLKPDGSGMTLREVAQRHGQGVGLPQFVGTVKSVADQMEAFMETVGGDGFMLTPIYSPGAIEEFVDLMVPEFQRRGVYRTEYKGTTQREILRQED
;
A
#
# COMPACT_ATOMS: atom_id res chain seq x y z
N MET A 1 -1.23 16.79 6.76
CA MET A 1 -2.05 17.31 5.63
C MET A 1 -1.25 17.61 4.37
N ALA A 2 0.03 17.99 4.45
CA ALA A 2 0.82 18.39 3.27
C ALA A 2 0.84 17.35 2.13
N ILE A 3 1.23 16.10 2.41
CA ILE A 3 1.27 15.02 1.40
C ILE A 3 -0.11 14.76 0.79
N LEU A 4 -1.17 14.73 1.62
CA LEU A 4 -2.53 14.52 1.12
C LEU A 4 -2.99 15.67 0.22
N SER A 5 -2.65 16.92 0.57
CA SER A 5 -2.96 18.11 -0.25
C SER A 5 -2.23 18.06 -1.59
N ALA A 6 -0.94 17.68 -1.59
CA ALA A 6 -0.17 17.46 -2.80
C ALA A 6 -0.74 16.33 -3.66
N HIS A 7 -1.12 15.21 -3.03
CA HIS A 7 -1.78 14.13 -3.75
C HIS A 7 -3.12 14.56 -4.31
N LEU A 8 -3.89 15.42 -3.64
CA LEU A 8 -5.19 15.95 -4.07
C LEU A 8 -5.12 17.19 -4.95
N ASP A 9 -3.93 17.75 -5.18
CA ASP A 9 -3.72 18.99 -5.93
C ASP A 9 -4.65 20.12 -5.45
N TYR A 10 -4.89 20.16 -4.13
CA TYR A 10 -5.83 21.07 -3.48
C TYR A 10 -5.35 21.39 -2.05
N ASP A 11 -5.36 22.67 -1.67
CA ASP A 11 -5.00 23.09 -0.32
C ASP A 11 -6.11 22.76 0.70
N LEU A 12 -5.95 21.63 1.39
CA LEU A 12 -6.92 21.16 2.38
C LEU A 12 -6.96 22.00 3.66
N SER A 13 -6.03 22.95 3.86
CA SER A 13 -6.10 23.86 5.01
C SER A 13 -7.31 24.81 4.93
N GLN A 14 -7.89 24.97 3.74
CA GLN A 14 -9.10 25.75 3.48
C GLN A 14 -10.39 25.04 3.93
N ILE A 15 -10.32 23.76 4.31
CA ILE A 15 -11.48 22.94 4.69
C ILE A 15 -11.43 22.64 6.21
N PRO A 16 -12.54 22.80 6.95
CA PRO A 16 -12.63 22.38 8.35
C PRO A 16 -12.36 20.88 8.53
N LEU A 17 -11.68 20.51 9.62
CA LEU A 17 -11.29 19.11 9.87
C LEU A 17 -12.48 18.16 10.09
N ASP A 18 -13.62 18.68 10.52
CA ASP A 18 -14.88 17.98 10.76
C ASP A 18 -15.83 18.01 9.54
N ALA A 19 -15.45 18.67 8.44
CA ALA A 19 -16.25 18.69 7.23
C ALA A 19 -16.32 17.29 6.59
N ASP A 20 -17.53 16.91 6.15
CA ASP A 20 -17.77 15.67 5.41
C ASP A 20 -17.23 15.77 3.98
N MET A 21 -16.22 14.94 3.71
CA MET A 21 -15.52 14.93 2.43
C MET A 21 -16.36 14.37 1.28
N THR A 22 -17.42 13.63 1.56
CA THR A 22 -18.29 13.07 0.51
C THR A 22 -19.19 14.11 -0.14
N THR A 23 -19.47 15.20 0.58
CA THR A 23 -20.33 16.32 0.12
C THR A 23 -19.56 17.39 -0.66
N ARG A 24 -18.27 17.17 -0.90
CA ARG A 24 -17.37 18.10 -1.59
C ARG A 24 -17.56 18.04 -3.09
N GLU A 25 -17.59 19.20 -3.75
CA GLU A 25 -17.90 19.37 -5.18
C GLU A 25 -16.72 19.99 -5.96
N GLU A 26 -15.63 20.30 -5.26
CA GLU A 26 -14.39 20.79 -5.84
C GLU A 26 -13.84 19.74 -6.83
N PRO A 27 -13.62 20.10 -8.12
CA PRO A 27 -13.24 19.13 -9.16
C PRO A 27 -11.99 18.31 -8.84
N GLU A 28 -11.01 18.91 -8.17
CA GLU A 28 -9.74 18.30 -7.78
C GLU A 28 -9.95 17.13 -6.80
N LEU A 29 -11.01 17.18 -5.98
CA LEU A 29 -11.30 16.17 -4.97
C LEU A 29 -12.03 14.94 -5.54
N HIS A 30 -12.65 15.06 -6.72
CA HIS A 30 -13.48 14.00 -7.29
C HIS A 30 -12.73 12.69 -7.58
N ARG A 31 -11.46 12.77 -7.99
CA ARG A 31 -10.63 11.59 -8.32
C ARG A 31 -10.35 10.65 -7.15
N MET A 32 -10.54 11.12 -5.91
CA MET A 32 -10.36 10.31 -4.70
C MET A 32 -11.65 10.20 -3.89
N ARG A 33 -12.82 10.47 -4.48
CA ARG A 33 -14.13 10.37 -3.80
C ARG A 33 -14.35 9.01 -3.13
N THR A 34 -13.92 7.92 -3.75
CA THR A 34 -14.02 6.57 -3.17
C THR A 34 -13.18 6.41 -1.89
N ARG A 35 -12.13 7.21 -1.72
CA ARG A 35 -11.28 7.20 -0.51
C ARG A 35 -11.84 8.04 0.63
N PHE A 36 -12.92 8.79 0.40
CA PHE A 36 -13.66 9.53 1.43
C PHE A 36 -14.74 8.67 2.11
N LEU A 37 -14.80 7.38 1.77
CA LEU A 37 -15.75 6.43 2.32
C LEU A 37 -15.08 5.46 3.29
N LYS A 38 -15.81 5.13 4.35
CA LYS A 38 -15.54 4.01 5.25
C LYS A 38 -15.84 2.68 4.52
N PRO A 39 -15.31 1.55 5.02
CA PRO A 39 -15.60 0.24 4.44
C PRO A 39 -17.10 -0.10 4.36
N ASP A 40 -17.91 0.47 5.24
CA ASP A 40 -19.38 0.34 5.24
C ASP A 40 -20.09 1.32 4.28
N GLY A 41 -19.35 2.14 3.54
CA GLY A 41 -19.87 3.13 2.60
C GLY A 41 -20.29 4.46 3.23
N SER A 42 -20.17 4.64 4.55
CA SER A 42 -20.44 5.93 5.18
C SER A 42 -19.33 6.95 4.93
N GLY A 43 -19.68 8.23 4.97
CA GLY A 43 -18.73 9.32 4.72
C GLY A 43 -17.69 9.50 5.83
N MET A 44 -16.53 10.04 5.45
CA MET A 44 -15.45 10.43 6.34
C MET A 44 -15.32 11.95 6.42
N THR A 45 -15.02 12.44 7.62
CA THR A 45 -14.52 13.79 7.84
C THR A 45 -13.12 13.97 7.25
N LEU A 46 -12.71 15.22 6.98
CA LEU A 46 -11.35 15.52 6.53
C LEU A 46 -10.29 14.95 7.49
N ARG A 47 -10.53 15.02 8.80
CA ARG A 47 -9.66 14.44 9.83
C ARG A 47 -9.47 12.93 9.64
N GLU A 48 -10.56 12.20 9.42
CA GLU A 48 -10.51 10.75 9.22
C GLU A 48 -9.79 10.39 7.91
N VAL A 49 -10.09 11.11 6.82
CA VAL A 49 -9.39 10.93 5.53
C VAL A 49 -7.88 11.17 5.71
N ALA A 50 -7.51 12.24 6.41
CA ALA A 50 -6.12 12.57 6.71
C ALA A 50 -5.41 11.49 7.53
N GLN A 51 -6.04 11.00 8.59
CA GLN A 51 -5.49 9.95 9.44
C GLN A 51 -5.28 8.65 8.65
N ARG A 52 -6.29 8.22 7.89
CA ARG A 52 -6.21 7.01 7.06
C ARG A 52 -5.15 7.14 5.97
N HIS A 53 -5.07 8.30 5.33
CA HIS A 53 -4.01 8.55 4.33
C HIS A 53 -2.62 8.56 4.97
N GLY A 54 -2.48 9.07 6.19
CA GLY A 54 -1.21 9.08 6.93
C GLY A 54 -0.69 7.68 7.28
N GLN A 55 -1.55 6.67 7.35
CA GLN A 55 -1.15 5.30 7.69
C GLN A 55 -0.42 4.56 6.56
N GLY A 56 -0.75 4.86 5.30
CA GLY A 56 -0.20 4.10 4.17
C GLY A 56 -0.50 4.67 2.81
N VAL A 57 -0.94 5.93 2.73
CA VAL A 57 -1.25 6.63 1.47
C VAL A 57 -2.34 5.92 0.65
N GLY A 58 -3.10 5.03 1.29
CA GLY A 58 -4.10 4.20 0.65
C GLY A 58 -3.55 2.97 -0.11
N LEU A 59 -2.31 2.57 0.17
CA LEU A 59 -1.75 1.27 -0.19
C LEU A 59 -2.30 0.15 0.72
N PRO A 60 -2.38 -1.10 0.24
CA PRO A 60 -2.73 -2.25 1.07
C PRO A 60 -1.78 -2.39 2.27
N GLN A 61 -2.34 -2.76 3.42
CA GLN A 61 -1.57 -3.11 4.62
C GLN A 61 -1.85 -4.56 4.98
N PHE A 62 -0.82 -5.40 4.88
CA PHE A 62 -0.87 -6.80 5.28
C PHE A 62 -0.33 -6.92 6.69
N VAL A 63 -1.18 -7.35 7.64
CA VAL A 63 -0.83 -7.41 9.06
C VAL A 63 -1.22 -8.78 9.60
N GLY A 64 -0.31 -9.42 10.31
CA GLY A 64 -0.55 -10.74 10.90
C GLY A 64 0.73 -11.52 11.18
N THR A 65 0.59 -12.82 11.32
CA THR A 65 1.73 -13.75 11.38
C THR A 65 2.37 -13.91 10.00
N VAL A 66 3.61 -14.39 9.93
CA VAL A 66 4.32 -14.67 8.67
C VAL A 66 3.46 -15.46 7.68
N LYS A 67 2.84 -16.56 8.14
CA LYS A 67 1.94 -17.37 7.32
C LYS A 67 0.74 -16.57 6.82
N SER A 68 0.07 -15.83 7.71
CA SER A 68 -1.13 -15.06 7.35
C SER A 68 -0.81 -13.91 6.38
N VAL A 69 0.33 -13.25 6.54
CA VAL A 69 0.77 -12.20 5.61
C VAL A 69 1.09 -12.80 4.24
N ALA A 70 1.79 -13.94 4.20
CA ALA A 70 2.05 -14.63 2.94
C ALA A 70 0.75 -15.07 2.23
N ASP A 71 -0.22 -15.61 2.97
CA ASP A 71 -1.55 -15.97 2.46
C ASP A 71 -2.29 -14.73 1.89
N GLN A 72 -2.22 -13.59 2.58
CA GLN A 72 -2.83 -12.34 2.13
C GLN A 72 -2.17 -11.81 0.84
N MET A 73 -0.84 -11.85 0.76
CA MET A 73 -0.09 -11.39 -0.42
C MET A 73 -0.33 -12.28 -1.65
N GLU A 74 -0.40 -13.60 -1.47
CA GLU A 74 -0.75 -14.55 -2.53
C GLU A 74 -2.17 -14.33 -3.02
N ALA A 75 -3.15 -14.26 -2.12
CA ALA A 75 -4.55 -14.02 -2.49
C ALA A 75 -4.72 -12.66 -3.21
N PHE A 76 -3.97 -11.64 -2.80
CA PHE A 76 -3.95 -10.35 -3.48
C PHE A 76 -3.42 -10.51 -4.91
N MET A 77 -2.28 -11.17 -5.10
CA MET A 77 -1.69 -11.40 -6.42
C MET A 77 -2.58 -12.24 -7.33
N GLU A 78 -3.26 -13.27 -6.80
CA GLU A 78 -4.23 -14.08 -7.55
C GLU A 78 -5.41 -13.23 -8.06
N THR A 79 -5.81 -12.22 -7.28
CA THR A 79 -6.95 -11.36 -7.61
C THR A 79 -6.57 -10.25 -8.61
N VAL A 80 -5.43 -9.58 -8.39
CA VAL A 80 -5.05 -8.38 -9.17
C VAL A 80 -4.01 -8.63 -10.26
N GLY A 81 -3.29 -9.75 -10.19
CA GLY A 81 -2.13 -10.05 -11.02
C GLY A 81 -0.88 -9.23 -10.68
N GLY A 82 0.19 -9.43 -11.46
CA GLY A 82 1.48 -8.76 -11.31
C GLY A 82 2.63 -9.73 -11.05
N ASP A 83 3.86 -9.19 -11.07
CA ASP A 83 5.10 -9.97 -10.96
C ASP A 83 5.80 -9.82 -9.60
N GLY A 84 5.23 -9.01 -8.70
CA GLY A 84 5.80 -8.75 -7.38
C GLY A 84 5.23 -7.52 -6.69
N PHE A 85 5.84 -7.14 -5.57
CA PHE A 85 5.41 -6.03 -4.73
C PHE A 85 6.49 -4.96 -4.59
N MET A 86 6.07 -3.70 -4.56
CA MET A 86 6.90 -2.61 -4.05
C MET A 86 6.63 -2.46 -2.55
N LEU A 87 7.66 -2.65 -1.72
CA LEU A 87 7.56 -2.53 -0.27
C LEU A 87 7.82 -1.09 0.17
N THR A 88 6.95 -0.56 1.03
CA THR A 88 7.14 0.74 1.68
C THR A 88 7.40 0.51 3.16
N PRO A 89 8.62 0.73 3.66
CA PRO A 89 8.93 0.49 5.07
C PRO A 89 8.23 1.51 5.97
N ILE A 90 7.68 1.04 7.08
CA ILE A 90 7.06 1.89 8.11
C ILE A 90 8.09 2.56 9.03
N TYR A 91 9.31 2.03 9.08
CA TYR A 91 10.47 2.63 9.73
C TYR A 91 11.76 2.07 9.09
N SER A 92 12.87 2.79 9.22
CA SER A 92 14.15 2.37 8.62
C SER A 92 15.29 2.40 9.65
N PRO A 93 16.27 1.49 9.55
CA PRO A 93 16.42 0.43 8.53
C PRO A 93 15.64 -0.88 8.81
N GLY A 94 15.24 -1.13 10.06
CA GLY A 94 14.86 -2.48 10.51
C GLY A 94 13.63 -3.11 9.85
N ALA A 95 12.67 -2.35 9.33
CA ALA A 95 11.45 -2.94 8.74
C ALA A 95 11.75 -3.83 7.52
N ILE A 96 12.77 -3.48 6.73
CA ILE A 96 13.17 -4.29 5.58
C ILE A 96 13.95 -5.52 6.03
N GLU A 97 14.80 -5.39 7.05
CA GLU A 97 15.55 -6.51 7.62
C GLU A 97 14.58 -7.56 8.20
N GLU A 98 13.62 -7.14 9.02
CA GLU A 98 12.59 -8.02 9.57
C GLU A 98 11.76 -8.70 8.47
N PHE A 99 11.38 -7.95 7.43
CA PHE A 99 10.65 -8.53 6.30
C PHE A 99 11.48 -9.59 5.58
N VAL A 100 12.76 -9.32 5.32
CA VAL A 100 13.66 -10.28 4.66
C VAL A 100 13.83 -11.52 5.52
N ASP A 101 14.16 -11.36 6.81
CA ASP A 101 14.45 -12.48 7.71
C ASP A 101 13.23 -13.37 7.97
N LEU A 102 12.03 -12.81 7.98
CA LEU A 102 10.80 -13.54 8.30
C LEU A 102 10.07 -14.04 7.05
N MET A 103 9.92 -13.21 6.03
CA MET A 103 9.04 -13.49 4.89
C MET A 103 9.73 -14.25 3.76
N VAL A 104 11.00 -13.93 3.45
CA VAL A 104 11.72 -14.60 2.34
C VAL A 104 11.80 -16.12 2.55
N PRO A 105 12.13 -16.65 3.74
CA PRO A 105 12.13 -18.09 3.97
C PRO A 105 10.76 -18.74 3.77
N GLU A 106 9.67 -18.06 4.19
CA GLU A 106 8.31 -18.56 3.98
C GLU A 106 7.95 -18.60 2.49
N PHE A 107 8.28 -17.57 1.72
CA PHE A 107 8.01 -17.57 0.28
C PHE A 107 8.84 -18.61 -0.48
N GLN A 108 10.11 -18.81 -0.09
CA GLN A 108 10.94 -19.89 -0.64
C GLN A 108 10.37 -21.27 -0.31
N ARG A 109 9.89 -21.48 0.93
CA ARG A 109 9.22 -22.73 1.34
C ARG A 109 7.97 -23.02 0.50
N ARG A 110 7.27 -21.98 0.06
CA ARG A 110 6.09 -22.08 -0.82
C ARG A 110 6.43 -22.20 -2.30
N GLY A 111 7.70 -22.03 -2.67
CA GLY A 111 8.14 -22.08 -4.07
C GLY A 111 7.76 -20.85 -4.89
N VAL A 112 7.38 -19.74 -4.25
CA VAL A 112 6.96 -18.49 -4.92
C VAL A 112 8.04 -17.40 -4.88
N TYR A 113 9.23 -17.74 -4.39
CA TYR A 113 10.38 -16.84 -4.39
C TYR A 113 11.67 -17.61 -4.68
N ARG A 114 12.57 -16.97 -5.43
CA ARG A 114 13.85 -17.56 -5.83
C ARG A 114 14.73 -17.91 -4.62
N THR A 115 15.53 -18.96 -4.77
CA THR A 115 16.55 -19.39 -3.81
C THR A 115 17.97 -18.93 -4.19
N GLU A 116 18.17 -18.53 -5.45
CA GLU A 116 19.42 -18.02 -5.98
C GLU A 116 19.18 -16.91 -7.02
N TYR A 117 20.19 -16.10 -7.29
CA TYR A 117 20.16 -15.12 -8.36
C TYR A 117 20.80 -15.71 -9.62
N LYS A 118 20.05 -15.70 -10.73
CA LYS A 118 20.56 -16.08 -12.06
C LYS A 118 20.80 -14.81 -12.89
N GLY A 119 21.95 -14.73 -13.53
CA GLY A 119 22.39 -13.57 -14.31
C GLY A 119 23.30 -12.61 -13.55
N THR A 120 23.88 -11.69 -14.29
CA THR A 120 24.84 -10.68 -13.82
C THR A 120 24.31 -9.26 -13.95
N THR A 121 23.25 -9.06 -14.73
CA THR A 121 22.60 -7.75 -14.88
C THR A 121 21.23 -7.73 -14.20
N GLN A 122 20.79 -6.54 -13.77
CA GLN A 122 19.46 -6.37 -13.17
C GLN A 122 18.34 -6.83 -14.11
N ARG A 123 18.52 -6.64 -15.44
CA ARG A 123 17.57 -7.08 -16.45
C ARG A 123 17.41 -8.61 -16.46
N GLU A 124 18.52 -9.34 -16.40
CA GLU A 124 18.49 -10.81 -16.32
C GLU A 124 17.80 -11.28 -15.03
N ILE A 125 18.18 -10.68 -13.90
CA ILE A 125 17.65 -11.01 -12.58
C ILE A 125 16.12 -10.79 -12.50
N LEU A 126 15.59 -9.74 -13.12
CA LEU A 126 14.15 -9.42 -13.07
C LEU A 126 13.30 -10.23 -14.05
N ARG A 127 13.88 -10.67 -15.17
CA ARG A 127 13.15 -11.47 -16.16
C ARG A 127 12.76 -12.84 -15.62
N GLN A 128 13.57 -13.41 -14.72
CA GLN A 128 13.38 -14.75 -14.18
C GLN A 128 13.13 -15.80 -15.30
N GLU A 129 13.77 -15.59 -16.46
CA GLU A 129 13.80 -16.55 -17.56
C GLU A 129 14.71 -17.71 -17.14
N ASP A 130 14.18 -18.94 -17.17
CA ASP A 130 14.97 -20.18 -17.07
C ASP A 130 15.59 -20.56 -18.42
#